data_AF-A0A8X7BX98-F1
#
_entry.id   AF-A0A8X7BX98-F1
#
_cell.length_a   1.000
_cell.length_b   1.000
_cell.length_c   1.000
_cell.angle_alpha   90.00
_cell.angle_beta   90.00
_cell.angle_gamma   90.00
#
_symmetry.space_group_name_H-M   'P 1'
#
loop_
_entity.id
_entity.type
_entity.pdbx_description
1 polymer ?
#
loop_
_entity_poly.entity_id
_entity_poly.type
_entity_poly.pdbx_seq_one_letter_code
_entity_poly.pdbx_strand_id
1 'polypeptide(L)'
;MMKVLIVIVAILACASAQATYRPQVPQYAPIPYSFNYLAEGDEGTSGHQETGDGAGNVQGSYTLTDQDGRRRVVEYTAGADGFKATVRTNEPGTDNSNPADAVFESTAPDARGPIIMYGNAASQRYTTTNRNQPQGMRYVLVPSTDPRARRQ
;
A
#
# COMPACT_ATOMS: atom_id res chain seq x y z
N MET A 1 -51.73 40.33 -14.39
CA MET A 1 -50.81 39.64 -15.32
C MET A 1 -49.36 40.14 -15.24
N MET A 2 -49.09 41.45 -15.34
CA MET A 2 -47.70 41.98 -15.34
C MET A 2 -46.88 41.72 -14.05
N LYS A 3 -47.53 41.64 -12.89
CA LYS A 3 -46.87 41.40 -11.59
C LYS A 3 -46.35 39.98 -11.40
N VAL A 4 -46.98 38.98 -12.03
CA VAL A 4 -46.54 37.57 -11.96
C VAL A 4 -45.30 37.34 -12.84
N LEU A 5 -45.21 38.06 -13.96
CA LEU A 5 -44.07 37.98 -14.88
C LEU A 5 -42.78 38.55 -14.27
N ILE A 6 -42.87 39.63 -13.49
CA ILE A 6 -41.73 40.26 -12.81
C ILE A 6 -41.15 39.34 -11.72
N VAL A 7 -41.99 38.61 -10.99
CA VAL A 7 -41.55 37.68 -9.94
C VAL A 7 -40.82 36.47 -10.53
N ILE A 8 -41.27 35.95 -11.67
CA ILE A 8 -40.62 34.82 -12.35
C ILE A 8 -39.23 35.21 -12.89
N VAL A 9 -39.10 36.41 -13.48
CA VAL A 9 -37.80 36.93 -13.96
C VAL A 9 -36.82 37.15 -12.80
N ALA A 10 -37.30 37.64 -11.66
CA ALA A 10 -36.46 37.82 -10.48
C ALA A 10 -35.94 36.50 -9.90
N ILE A 11 -36.77 35.45 -9.87
CA ILE A 11 -36.37 34.11 -9.38
C ILE A 11 -35.37 33.45 -10.32
N LEU A 12 -35.57 33.56 -11.65
CA LEU A 12 -34.61 33.06 -12.64
C LEU A 12 -33.25 33.79 -12.57
N ALA A 13 -33.26 35.10 -12.30
CA ALA A 13 -32.03 35.87 -12.12
C ALA A 13 -31.28 35.50 -10.81
N CYS A 14 -32.01 35.20 -9.73
CA CYS A 14 -31.43 34.73 -8.48
C CYS A 14 -30.83 33.31 -8.59
N ALA A 15 -31.39 32.44 -9.42
CA ALA A 15 -30.88 31.08 -9.64
C ALA A 15 -29.56 31.07 -10.46
N SER A 16 -29.33 32.05 -11.34
CA SER A 16 -28.10 32.14 -12.15
C SER A 16 -26.91 32.78 -11.42
N ALA A 17 -27.12 33.42 -10.26
CA ALA A 17 -26.08 34.17 -9.56
C ALA A 17 -25.21 33.31 -8.63
N GLN A 18 -25.54 32.04 -8.43
CA GLN A 18 -24.66 31.10 -7.74
C GLN A 18 -23.60 30.55 -8.70
N ALA A 19 -22.81 31.46 -9.28
CA ALA A 19 -21.56 31.09 -9.93
C ALA A 19 -20.61 30.60 -8.84
N THR A 20 -20.63 29.29 -8.66
CA THR A 20 -19.82 28.49 -7.73
C THR A 20 -18.38 29.02 -7.64
N TYR A 21 -18.05 29.70 -6.54
CA TYR A 21 -16.66 29.90 -6.16
C TYR A 21 -16.11 28.53 -5.75
N ARG A 22 -15.52 27.83 -6.71
CA ARG A 22 -14.72 26.63 -6.46
C ARG A 22 -13.27 27.10 -6.31
N PRO A 23 -12.70 27.12 -5.10
CA PRO A 23 -11.27 27.33 -4.98
C PRO A 23 -10.57 26.26 -5.81
N GLN A 24 -9.75 26.70 -6.77
CA GLN A 24 -8.89 25.80 -7.52
C GLN A 24 -7.83 25.29 -6.54
N VAL A 25 -8.07 24.12 -5.95
CA VAL A 25 -7.02 23.38 -5.26
C VAL A 25 -5.97 23.03 -6.31
N PRO A 26 -4.71 23.49 -6.17
CA PRO A 26 -3.65 23.09 -7.08
C PRO A 26 -3.56 21.56 -7.06
N GLN A 27 -3.82 20.93 -8.20
CA GLN A 27 -3.66 19.49 -8.32
C GLN A 27 -2.17 19.20 -8.48
N TYR A 28 -1.51 18.81 -7.38
CA TYR A 28 -0.14 18.34 -7.43
C TYR A 28 -0.11 16.94 -8.02
N ALA A 29 0.67 16.75 -9.09
CA ALA A 29 0.98 15.41 -9.58
C ALA A 29 1.80 14.68 -8.49
N PRO A 30 1.53 13.38 -8.25
CA PRO A 30 2.36 12.58 -7.36
C PRO A 30 3.81 12.61 -7.83
N ILE A 31 4.75 12.79 -6.90
CA ILE A 31 6.19 12.79 -7.20
C ILE A 31 6.71 11.36 -6.97
N PRO A 32 7.56 10.81 -7.86
CA PRO A 32 8.14 9.50 -7.64
C PRO A 32 8.93 9.44 -6.33
N TYR A 33 8.74 8.36 -5.57
CA TYR A 33 9.38 8.16 -4.27
C TYR A 33 9.86 6.72 -4.09
N SER A 34 10.78 6.56 -3.14
CA SER A 34 11.23 5.25 -2.66
C SER A 34 11.62 5.39 -1.19
N PHE A 35 11.22 4.42 -0.38
CA PHE A 35 11.71 4.31 0.99
C PHE A 35 11.83 2.85 1.41
N ASN A 36 12.62 2.61 2.45
CA ASN A 36 12.63 1.36 3.17
C ASN A 36 13.02 1.58 4.63
N TYR A 37 12.54 0.72 5.52
CA TYR A 37 13.01 0.62 6.89
C TYR A 37 12.96 -0.83 7.41
N LEU A 38 13.76 -1.08 8.43
CA LEU A 38 13.70 -2.22 9.33
C LEU A 38 13.74 -1.67 10.77
N ALA A 39 12.73 -2.00 11.55
CA ALA A 39 12.63 -1.67 12.96
C ALA A 39 12.72 -2.95 13.78
N GLU A 40 13.71 -3.00 14.66
CA GLU A 40 13.92 -4.10 15.60
C GLU A 40 13.46 -3.64 16.99
N GLY A 41 12.79 -4.53 17.71
CA GLY A 41 12.39 -4.33 19.10
C GLY A 41 12.42 -5.65 19.86
N ASP A 42 12.24 -5.57 21.18
CA ASP A 42 12.31 -6.74 22.06
C ASP A 42 11.24 -7.79 21.71
N GLU A 43 10.10 -7.36 21.20
CA GLU A 43 8.96 -8.23 20.84
C GLU A 43 9.02 -8.73 19.38
N GLY A 44 10.01 -8.31 18.59
CA GLY A 44 10.13 -8.73 17.19
C GLY A 44 10.68 -7.68 16.24
N THR A 45 10.47 -7.90 14.94
CA THR A 45 10.91 -7.00 13.87
C THR A 45 9.76 -6.62 12.96
N SER A 46 9.81 -5.39 12.43
CA SER A 46 8.94 -4.95 11.35
C SER A 46 9.75 -4.27 10.27
N GLY A 47 9.38 -4.46 9.01
CA GLY A 47 10.08 -3.86 7.89
C GLY A 47 9.13 -3.50 6.76
N HIS A 48 9.46 -2.47 6.02
CA HIS A 48 8.64 -1.96 4.91
C HIS A 48 9.56 -1.42 3.84
N GLN A 49 9.29 -1.76 2.59
CA GLN A 49 9.83 -1.08 1.41
C GLN A 49 8.70 -0.73 0.45
N GLU A 50 8.77 0.43 -0.17
CA GLU A 50 7.77 0.87 -1.16
C GLU A 50 8.39 1.85 -2.15
N THR A 51 7.94 1.76 -3.40
CA THR A 51 8.24 2.73 -4.45
C THR A 51 6.96 3.17 -5.15
N GLY A 52 6.83 4.48 -5.38
CA GLY A 52 5.80 5.05 -6.23
C GLY A 52 6.42 5.71 -7.46
N ASP A 53 5.82 5.51 -8.63
CA ASP A 53 6.36 6.00 -9.91
C ASP A 53 5.91 7.42 -10.30
N GLY A 54 5.09 8.06 -9.46
CA GLY A 54 4.51 9.39 -9.73
C GLY A 54 3.32 9.39 -10.72
N ALA A 55 3.08 8.28 -11.41
CA ALA A 55 1.93 8.09 -12.29
C ALA A 55 0.73 7.43 -11.57
N GLY A 56 0.85 7.21 -10.26
CA GLY A 56 -0.17 6.57 -9.44
C GLY A 56 0.04 5.07 -9.28
N ASN A 57 1.14 4.50 -9.79
CA ASN A 57 1.50 3.12 -9.52
C ASN A 57 2.42 3.04 -8.31
N VAL A 58 2.12 2.09 -7.43
CA VAL A 58 2.87 1.80 -6.20
C VAL A 58 3.13 0.31 -6.14
N GLN A 59 4.32 -0.07 -5.68
CA GLN A 59 4.64 -1.44 -5.31
C GLN A 59 5.43 -1.44 -4.01
N GLY A 60 5.22 -2.47 -3.19
CA GLY A 60 5.94 -2.57 -1.94
C GLY A 60 5.78 -3.91 -1.24
N SER A 61 6.43 -4.02 -0.10
CA SER A 61 6.25 -5.14 0.81
C SER A 61 6.36 -4.70 2.26
N TYR A 62 5.51 -5.30 3.10
CA TYR A 62 5.56 -5.18 4.56
C TYR A 62 5.91 -6.53 5.18
N THR A 63 6.68 -6.51 6.27
CA THR A 63 7.08 -7.68 7.04
C THR A 63 6.89 -7.45 8.53
N LEU A 64 6.39 -8.47 9.22
CA LEU A 64 6.31 -8.53 10.67
C LEU A 64 6.83 -9.89 11.12
N THR A 65 7.73 -9.92 12.08
CA THR A 65 8.21 -11.15 12.74
C THR A 65 8.09 -10.95 14.23
N ASP A 66 7.36 -11.81 14.92
CA ASP A 66 7.21 -11.82 16.36
C ASP A 66 8.32 -12.69 16.99
N GLN A 67 8.65 -12.44 18.26
CA GLN A 67 9.68 -13.18 19.00
C GLN A 67 9.40 -14.69 19.11
N ASP A 68 8.13 -15.09 19.00
CA ASP A 68 7.69 -16.50 19.02
C ASP A 68 7.82 -17.20 17.65
N GLY A 69 8.35 -16.50 16.64
CA GLY A 69 8.55 -17.02 15.29
C GLY A 69 7.32 -16.92 14.38
N ARG A 70 6.22 -16.31 14.84
CA ARG A 70 5.14 -15.90 13.94
C ARG A 70 5.63 -14.83 12.98
N ARG A 71 5.21 -14.90 11.72
CA ARG A 71 5.67 -14.04 10.66
C ARG A 71 4.54 -13.75 9.68
N ARG A 72 4.48 -12.50 9.23
CA ARG A 72 3.66 -12.04 8.12
C ARG A 72 4.52 -11.34 7.09
N VAL A 73 4.31 -11.66 5.82
CA VAL A 73 4.83 -10.92 4.67
C VAL A 73 3.64 -10.51 3.83
N VAL A 74 3.57 -9.23 3.45
CA VAL A 74 2.59 -8.72 2.51
C VAL A 74 3.36 -8.14 1.34
N GLU A 75 3.15 -8.66 0.15
CA GLU A 75 3.61 -8.09 -1.12
C GLU A 75 2.42 -7.45 -1.81
N TYR A 76 2.56 -6.23 -2.33
CA TYR A 76 1.42 -5.53 -2.90
C TYR A 76 1.78 -4.61 -4.06
N THR A 77 0.76 -4.36 -4.88
CA THR A 77 0.75 -3.33 -5.92
C THR A 77 -0.53 -2.49 -5.83
N ALA A 78 -0.44 -1.24 -6.23
CA ALA A 78 -1.59 -0.37 -6.43
C ALA A 78 -1.42 0.39 -7.74
N GLY A 79 -2.51 0.60 -8.48
CA GLY A 79 -2.51 1.34 -9.73
C GLY A 79 -3.92 1.49 -10.27
N ALA A 80 -4.04 1.65 -11.59
CA ALA A 80 -5.33 1.78 -12.26
C ALA A 80 -6.28 0.58 -12.01
N ASP A 81 -5.72 -0.62 -11.85
CA ASP A 81 -6.47 -1.87 -11.61
C ASP A 81 -6.82 -2.09 -10.12
N GLY A 82 -6.64 -1.06 -9.28
CA GLY A 82 -6.88 -1.12 -7.84
C GLY A 82 -5.68 -1.67 -7.04
N PHE A 83 -5.94 -1.96 -5.77
CA PHE A 83 -4.95 -2.54 -4.86
C PHE A 83 -5.00 -4.07 -4.92
N LYS A 84 -3.83 -4.71 -4.99
CA LYS A 84 -3.69 -6.17 -5.02
C LYS A 84 -2.60 -6.57 -4.04
N ALA A 85 -2.82 -7.65 -3.29
CA ALA A 85 -1.86 -8.11 -2.31
C ALA A 85 -1.75 -9.64 -2.23
N THR A 86 -0.58 -10.12 -1.85
CA THR A 86 -0.33 -11.49 -1.42
C THR A 86 0.20 -11.46 0.01
N VAL A 87 -0.54 -12.09 0.92
CA VAL A 87 -0.21 -12.21 2.34
C VAL A 87 0.27 -13.63 2.60
N ARG A 88 1.50 -13.77 3.09
CA ARG A 88 2.07 -15.04 3.54
C ARG A 88 2.23 -15.01 5.05
N THR A 89 1.60 -15.94 5.77
CA THR A 89 1.60 -15.94 7.24
C THR A 89 1.55 -17.34 7.84
N ASN A 90 2.05 -17.49 9.06
CA ASN A 90 1.88 -18.69 9.90
C ASN A 90 1.08 -18.39 11.19
N GLU A 91 0.41 -17.24 11.25
CA GLU A 91 -0.31 -16.80 12.45
C GLU A 91 -1.59 -17.63 12.69
N PRO A 92 -1.84 -18.12 13.92
CA PRO A 92 -3.07 -18.84 14.25
C PRO A 92 -4.33 -18.04 13.90
N GLY A 93 -5.38 -18.74 13.46
CA GLY A 93 -6.64 -18.13 13.04
C GLY A 93 -6.61 -17.53 11.62
N THR A 94 -5.59 -17.83 10.83
CA THR A 94 -5.52 -17.44 9.41
C THR A 94 -5.76 -18.63 8.50
N ASP A 95 -6.41 -18.39 7.36
CA ASP A 95 -6.78 -19.41 6.39
C ASP A 95 -6.29 -19.07 4.99
N ASN A 96 -6.10 -20.09 4.16
CA ASN A 96 -5.88 -19.88 2.74
C ASN A 96 -7.16 -19.38 2.07
N SER A 97 -7.09 -18.22 1.40
CA SER A 97 -8.24 -17.60 0.76
C SER A 97 -7.83 -16.60 -0.31
N ASN A 98 -8.77 -16.15 -1.14
CA ASN A 98 -8.56 -15.07 -2.11
C ASN A 98 -9.76 -14.10 -2.13
N PRO A 99 -10.05 -13.40 -1.01
CA PRO A 99 -11.07 -12.36 -0.99
C PRO A 99 -10.57 -11.08 -1.68
N ALA A 100 -11.37 -10.55 -2.60
CA ALA A 100 -11.26 -9.16 -3.07
C ALA A 100 -9.83 -8.69 -3.39
N ASP A 101 -9.15 -9.37 -4.31
CA ASP A 101 -7.78 -9.05 -4.77
C ASP A 101 -6.67 -9.18 -3.69
N ALA A 102 -6.97 -9.82 -2.56
CA ALA A 102 -5.99 -10.20 -1.54
C ALA A 102 -5.87 -11.72 -1.44
N VAL A 103 -4.74 -12.27 -1.88
CA VAL A 103 -4.41 -13.69 -1.72
C VAL A 103 -3.82 -13.90 -0.33
N PHE A 104 -4.39 -14.82 0.45
CA PHE A 104 -3.84 -15.29 1.72
C PHE A 104 -3.28 -16.70 1.55
N GLU A 105 -2.00 -16.84 1.82
CA GLU A 105 -1.26 -18.10 1.91
C GLU A 105 -0.88 -18.32 3.39
N SER A 106 -1.67 -19.14 4.08
CA SER A 106 -1.45 -19.47 5.49
C SER A 106 -0.80 -20.85 5.65
N THR A 107 0.24 -20.90 6.48
CA THR A 107 0.86 -22.13 7.01
C THR A 107 0.51 -22.34 8.49
N ALA A 108 -0.52 -21.65 9.01
CA ALA A 108 -0.97 -21.81 10.38
C ALA A 108 -1.44 -23.25 10.66
N PRO A 109 -1.25 -23.79 11.88
CA PRO A 109 -1.65 -25.16 12.20
C PRO A 109 -3.15 -25.44 12.04
N ASP A 110 -3.98 -24.40 12.18
CA ASP A 110 -5.43 -24.46 12.11
C ASP A 110 -6.01 -24.06 10.73
N ALA A 111 -5.15 -23.81 9.74
CA ALA A 111 -5.57 -23.42 8.39
C ALA A 111 -6.38 -24.54 7.70
N ARG A 112 -7.59 -24.21 7.24
CA ARG A 112 -8.61 -25.13 6.68
C ARG A 112 -8.69 -25.09 5.16
N GLY A 113 -8.18 -24.04 4.51
CA GLY A 113 -8.21 -23.89 3.05
C GLY A 113 -7.00 -24.56 2.36
N PRO A 114 -7.13 -25.05 1.12
CA PRO A 114 -5.97 -25.46 0.33
C PRO A 114 -5.08 -24.26 0.02
N ILE A 115 -3.76 -24.44 0.00
CA ILE A 115 -2.81 -23.39 -0.45
C ILE A 115 -3.17 -23.05 -1.90
N ILE A 116 -3.66 -21.82 -2.13
CA ILE A 116 -4.07 -21.34 -3.46
C ILE A 116 -2.81 -20.97 -4.24
N MET A 117 -2.26 -21.93 -4.98
CA MET A 117 -1.08 -21.74 -5.82
C MET A 117 -1.48 -21.14 -7.18
N TYR A 118 -1.47 -19.82 -7.33
CA TYR A 118 -1.42 -19.18 -8.65
C TYR A 118 0.04 -18.87 -8.99
N GLY A 119 0.60 -19.61 -9.95
CA GLY A 119 2.00 -19.48 -10.37
C GLY A 119 2.27 -18.21 -11.17
N ASN A 120 3.32 -17.48 -10.79
CA ASN A 120 4.55 -17.25 -11.58
C ASN A 120 5.37 -16.09 -11.00
N ALA A 121 6.17 -16.38 -9.98
CA ALA A 121 7.49 -15.79 -9.80
C ALA A 121 8.31 -16.82 -9.03
N ALA A 122 9.54 -17.05 -9.48
CA ALA A 122 10.49 -18.02 -8.98
C ALA A 122 10.25 -18.42 -7.53
N SER A 123 10.16 -19.73 -7.28
CA SER A 123 10.37 -20.34 -5.97
C SER A 123 11.74 -19.88 -5.47
N GLN A 124 11.78 -18.70 -4.84
CA GLN A 124 12.91 -18.32 -4.03
C GLN A 124 12.79 -19.21 -2.81
N ARG A 125 13.53 -20.31 -2.90
CA ARG A 125 13.91 -21.15 -1.77
C ARG A 125 14.32 -20.20 -0.65
N TYR A 126 13.44 -19.99 0.33
CA TYR A 126 13.84 -19.41 1.60
C TYR A 126 14.78 -20.42 2.22
N THR A 127 16.06 -20.23 1.94
CA THR A 127 17.15 -20.96 2.53
C THR A 127 17.37 -20.29 3.88
N THR A 128 16.97 -20.97 4.94
CA THR A 128 17.34 -20.61 6.31
C THR A 128 18.87 -20.65 6.44
N THR A 129 19.55 -19.50 6.35
CA THR A 129 20.92 -19.24 6.85
C THR A 129 21.09 -17.71 6.77
N ASN A 130 21.36 -16.91 7.80
CA ASN A 130 22.51 -16.95 8.71
C ASN A 130 22.27 -16.01 9.91
N ARG A 131 22.77 -16.41 11.09
CA ARG A 131 22.93 -15.55 12.26
C ARG A 131 24.08 -14.57 11.97
N ASN A 132 23.81 -13.27 12.01
CA ASN A 132 24.74 -12.13 12.15
C ASN A 132 24.40 -11.02 11.13
N GLN A 133 23.59 -10.04 11.54
CA GLN A 133 23.64 -8.69 10.97
C GLN A 133 23.86 -7.68 12.11
N PRO A 134 24.80 -6.73 11.95
CA PRO A 134 25.25 -5.85 13.02
C PRO A 134 24.20 -4.77 13.36
N GLN A 135 24.06 -4.50 14.66
CA GLN A 135 23.15 -3.50 15.22
C GLN A 135 23.46 -2.09 14.71
N GLY A 136 22.41 -1.35 14.32
CA GLY A 136 22.43 0.10 14.13
C GLY A 136 22.35 0.56 12.68
N MET A 137 21.18 0.43 12.03
CA MET A 137 20.89 1.14 10.77
C MET A 137 19.92 2.29 11.02
N ARG A 138 20.40 3.53 10.86
CA ARG A 138 19.62 4.77 10.93
C ARG A 138 19.12 5.12 9.53
N TYR A 139 17.81 5.14 9.31
CA TYR A 139 17.24 5.51 8.01
C TYR A 139 17.20 7.03 7.84
N VAL A 140 17.62 7.49 6.66
CA VAL A 140 17.53 8.88 6.19
C VAL A 140 16.65 8.87 4.95
N LEU A 141 15.65 9.74 4.86
CA LEU A 141 14.86 9.93 3.64
C LEU A 141 15.79 10.42 2.52
N VAL A 142 15.89 9.65 1.44
CA VAL A 142 16.73 10.00 0.30
C VAL A 142 15.84 10.21 -0.94
N PRO A 143 15.88 11.39 -1.59
CA PRO A 143 15.16 11.63 -2.84
C PRO A 143 15.57 10.62 -3.93
N SER A 144 14.62 10.25 -4.81
CA SER A 144 14.86 9.32 -5.93
C SER A 144 15.90 9.81 -6.95
N THR A 145 16.25 11.10 -6.89
CA THR A 145 17.33 11.73 -7.68
C THR A 145 18.73 11.56 -7.05
N ASP A 146 18.85 11.01 -5.85
CA ASP A 146 20.14 10.78 -5.20
C ASP A 146 20.86 9.57 -5.84
N PRO A 147 22.15 9.69 -6.21
CA PRO A 147 22.94 8.58 -6.77
C PRO A 147 23.01 7.33 -5.89
N ARG A 148 22.81 7.46 -4.56
CA ARG A 148 22.79 6.34 -3.61
C ARG A 148 21.51 5.50 -3.71
N ALA A 149 20.41 6.06 -4.23
CA ALA A 149 19.18 5.32 -4.46
C ALA A 149 19.32 4.30 -5.61
N ARG A 150 20.33 4.47 -6.48
CA ARG A 150 20.63 3.57 -7.60
C ARG A 150 21.77 2.59 -7.30
N ARG A 151 21.75 1.87 -6.18
CA ARG A 151 22.51 0.61 -6.05
C ARG A 151 21.87 -0.29 -5.00
N GLN A 152 21.12 -1.29 -5.47
CA GLN A 152 21.28 -2.72 -5.15
C GLN A 152 20.19 -3.50 -5.89
#